data_AF-A0A933F6V4-F1
#
_entry.id   AF-A0A933F6V4-F1
#
_cell.length_a   1.000
_cell.length_b   1.000
_cell.length_c   1.000
_cell.angle_alpha   90.00
_cell.angle_beta   90.00
_cell.angle_gamma   90.00
#
_symmetry.space_group_name_H-M   'P 1'
#
loop_
_entity.id
_entity.type
_entity.pdbx_description
1 polymer ?
#
loop_
_entity_poly.entity_id
_entity_poly.type
_entity_poly.pdbx_seq_one_letter_code
_entity_poly.pdbx_strand_id
1 'polypeptide(L)' 'MKQTFFADTSFLVAFYNSRDDHHRQARDFIADLSKRKANTGFIITDYIFDETLTDLPRNKWNANQAACFFSKSAGLR' A
#
# COMPACT_ATOMS: atom_id res chain seq x y z
N MET A 1 -2.77 -19.92 9.40
CA MET A 1 -2.10 -18.93 10.29
C MET A 1 -2.24 -17.56 9.65
N LYS A 2 -2.61 -16.54 10.42
CA LYS A 2 -2.66 -15.15 9.94
C LYS A 2 -1.23 -14.61 9.90
N GLN A 3 -0.78 -14.11 8.76
CA GLN A 3 0.52 -13.44 8.64
C GLN A 3 0.27 -11.95 8.62
N THR A 4 1.04 -11.21 9.42
CA THR A 4 0.92 -9.77 9.52
C THR A 4 2.25 -9.15 9.13
N PHE A 5 2.22 -8.24 8.16
CA PHE A 5 3.38 -7.48 7.72
C PHE A 5 3.26 -6.05 8.21
N PHE A 6 4.38 -5.49 8.67
CA PHE A 6 4.49 -4.07 8.89
C PHE A 6 4.88 -3.42 7.57
N ALA A 7 4.01 -2.55 7.03
CA ALA A 7 4.25 -1.89 5.76
C ALA A 7 4.87 -0.50 5.99
N ASP A 8 6.00 -0.26 5.35
CA ASP A 8 6.66 1.04 5.32
C ASP A 8 6.09 1.94 4.22
N THR A 9 6.32 3.26 4.32
CA THR A 9 5.88 4.26 3.34
C THR A 9 6.32 3.91 1.93
N SER A 10 7.59 3.50 1.76
CA SER A 10 8.16 3.14 0.45
C SER A 10 7.37 2.02 -0.24
N PHE A 11 6.92 1.02 0.52
CA PHE A 11 6.10 -0.07 0.01
C PHE A 11 4.71 0.41 -0.40
N LEU A 12 4.07 1.27 0.39
CA LEU A 12 2.76 1.83 0.07
C LEU A 12 2.82 2.67 -1.20
N VAL A 13 3.87 3.49 -1.34
CA VAL A 13 4.11 4.29 -2.54
C VAL A 13 4.26 3.40 -3.76
N ALA A 14 5.17 2.41 -3.72
CA ALA A 14 5.32 1.46 -4.82
C ALA A 14 4.00 0.75 -5.13
N PHE A 15 3.26 0.29 -4.11
CA PHE A 15 2.04 -0.50 -4.31
C PHE A 15 0.90 0.26 -4.99
N TYR A 16 0.72 1.55 -4.68
CA TYR A 16 -0.40 2.36 -5.19
C TYR A 16 0.00 3.27 -6.36
N ASN A 17 1.22 3.80 -6.40
CA ASN A 17 1.67 4.66 -7.49
C ASN A 17 2.05 3.83 -8.73
N SER A 18 1.19 3.84 -9.75
CA SER A 18 1.45 3.11 -11.00
C SER A 18 2.64 3.64 -11.81
N ARG A 19 3.21 4.79 -11.44
CA ARG A 19 4.38 5.39 -12.08
C ARG A 19 5.68 5.06 -11.35
N ASP A 20 5.60 4.39 -10.20
CA ASP A 20 6.77 3.95 -9.45
C ASP A 20 7.45 2.78 -10.18
N ASP A 21 8.78 2.81 -10.25
CA ASP A 21 9.57 1.77 -10.93
C ASP A 21 9.40 0.38 -10.27
N HIS A 22 9.08 0.35 -8.98
CA HIS A 22 8.84 -0.87 -8.21
C HIS A 22 7.36 -1.26 -8.16
N HIS A 23 6.47 -0.55 -8.86
CA HIS A 23 5.03 -0.81 -8.79
C HIS A 23 4.70 -2.26 -9.11
N ARG A 24 5.25 -2.79 -10.20
CA ARG A 24 5.03 -4.19 -10.60
C ARG A 24 5.51 -5.16 -9.53
N GLN A 25 6.67 -4.93 -8.94
CA GLN A 25 7.24 -5.79 -7.90
C GLN A 25 6.36 -5.81 -6.65
N ALA A 26 5.88 -4.64 -6.20
CA ALA A 26 4.97 -4.53 -5.05
C ALA A 26 3.64 -5.26 -5.30
N ARG A 27 3.09 -5.17 -6.52
CA ARG A 27 1.86 -5.87 -6.92
C ARG A 27 2.05 -7.39 -6.97
N ASP A 28 3.16 -7.85 -7.53
CA ASP A 28 3.49 -9.28 -7.65
C ASP A 28 3.71 -9.90 -6.26
N PHE A 29 4.37 -9.18 -5.34
CA PHE A 29 4.54 -9.61 -3.96
C PHE A 29 3.21 -9.90 -3.26
N ILE A 30 2.22 -8.99 -3.35
CA ILE A 30 0.89 -9.20 -2.77
C ILE A 30 0.12 -10.32 -3.46
N ALA A 31 0.23 -10.44 -4.78
CA ALA A 31 -0.41 -11.51 -5.53
C ALA A 31 0.13 -12.89 -5.10
N ASP A 32 1.44 -13.02 -4.90
CA ASP A 32 2.05 -14.27 -4.46
C ASP A 32 1.72 -14.61 -3.00
N LEU A 33 1.62 -13.62 -2.12
CA LEU A 33 1.09 -13.82 -0.77
C LEU A 33 -0.36 -14.33 -0.79
N SER A 34 -1.19 -13.77 -1.68
CA SER A 34 -2.59 -14.16 -1.84
C SER A 34 -2.74 -15.59 -2.36
N LYS A 35 -1.91 -16.01 -3.33
CA LYS A 35 -1.90 -17.39 -3.87
C LYS A 35 -1.57 -18.44 -2.80
N ARG A 36 -0.76 -18.09 -1.80
CA ARG A 36 -0.37 -19.00 -0.71
C ARG A 36 -1.48 -19.27 0.31
N LYS A 37 -2.71 -18.75 0.09
CA LYS A 37 -3.86 -18.82 1.02
C LYS A 37 -3.52 -18.33 2.44
N ALA A 38 -2.48 -17.50 2.57
CA ALA A 38 -2.16 -16.84 3.82
C ALA A 38 -3.21 -15.75 4.04
N ASN A 39 -3.87 -15.77 5.20
CA ASN A 39 -4.67 -14.62 5.63
C ASN A 39 -3.69 -13.50 5.98
N THR A 40 -3.38 -12.66 5.00
CA THR A 40 -2.34 -11.63 5.09
C THR A 40 -2.95 -10.30 5.48
N GLY A 41 -2.49 -9.74 6.61
CA GLY A 41 -2.79 -8.39 7.04
C GLY A 41 -1.57 -7.48 6.90
N PHE A 42 -1.82 -6.18 6.67
CA PHE A 42 -0.80 -5.14 6.74
C PHE A 42 -1.13 -4.20 7.89
N ILE A 43 -0.10 -3.80 8.64
CA ILE A 43 -0.19 -2.79 9.69
C ILE A 43 0.73 -1.64 9.30
N ILE A 44 0.23 -0.42 9.49
CA ILE A 44 0.97 0.84 9.34
C ILE A 44 0.79 1.66 10.63
N THR A 45 1.71 2.59 10.88
CA THR A 45 1.56 3.59 11.96
C THR A 45 0.88 4.86 11.44
N ASP A 46 0.49 5.72 12.36
CA ASP A 46 0.06 7.10 12.09
C ASP A 46 1.15 7.92 11.37
N TYR A 47 2.42 7.76 11.77
CA TYR A 47 3.56 8.42 11.10
C TYR A 47 3.73 7.95 9.64
N ILE A 48 3.66 6.64 9.38
CA ILE A 48 3.75 6.09 8.02
C ILE A 48 2.59 6.57 7.16
N PHE A 49 1.40 6.67 7.76
CA PHE A 49 0.23 7.22 7.08
C PHE A 49 0.45 8.69 6.67
N ASP A 50 0.92 9.53 7.59
CA ASP A 50 1.20 10.95 7.33
C ASP A 50 2.27 11.16 6.25
N GLU A 51 3.34 10.38 6.28
CA GLU A 51 4.39 10.42 5.25
C GLU A 51 3.85 10.01 3.88
N THR A 52 3.05 8.94 3.83
CA THR A 52 2.42 8.48 2.59
C THR A 52 1.49 9.55 1.99
N LEU A 53 0.73 10.27 2.83
CA LEU A 53 -0.13 11.37 2.39
C LEU A 53 0.66 12.57 1.87
N THR A 54 1.77 12.90 2.54
CA THR A 54 2.67 13.97 2.13
C THR A 54 3.31 13.67 0.77
N ASP A 55 3.50 12.39 0.43
CA ASP A 55 4.14 11.97 -0.79
C ASP A 55 3.19 11.95 -2.03
N LEU A 56 1.87 11.91 -1.82
CA LEU A 56 0.85 11.99 -2.88
C LEU A 56 1.08 13.15 -3.89
N PRO A 57 1.21 14.42 -3.45
CA PRO A 57 1.45 15.55 -4.35
C PRO A 57 2.84 15.51 -5.00
N ARG A 58 3.84 14.93 -4.32
CA ARG A 58 5.21 14.85 -4.81
C ARG A 58 5.36 13.85 -5.95
N ASN A 59 4.71 12.70 -5.83
CA ASN A 59 4.78 11.59 -6.78
C ASN A 59 3.65 11.58 -7.82
N LYS A 60 2.86 12.67 -7.90
CA LYS A 60 1.78 12.87 -8.89
C LYS A 60 0.81 11.69 -8.97
N TRP A 61 0.38 11.21 -7.82
CA TRP A 61 -0.64 10.16 -7.76
C TRP A 61 -1.91 10.65 -8.43
N ASN A 62 -2.59 9.76 -9.15
CA ASN A 62 -3.90 10.11 -9.69
C ASN A 62 -4.99 9.97 -8.61
N ALA A 63 -6.14 10.62 -8.84
CA ALA A 63 -7.25 10.64 -7.89
C ALA A 63 -7.73 9.24 -7.47
N ASN A 64 -7.67 8.26 -8.39
CA ASN A 64 -8.07 6.89 -8.12
C ASN A 64 -7.10 6.17 -7.18
N GLN A 65 -5.80 6.41 -7.30
CA GLN A 65 -4.77 5.82 -6.43
C GLN A 65 -4.90 6.34 -5.00
N ALA A 66 -5.06 7.66 -4.84
CA ALA A 66 -5.29 8.28 -3.54
C ALA A 66 -6.58 7.74 -2.90
N ALA A 67 -7.70 7.71 -3.64
CA ALA A 67 -8.96 7.16 -3.14
C ALA A 67 -8.86 5.68 -2.72
N CYS A 68 -8.09 4.88 -3.48
CA CYS A 68 -7.86 3.47 -3.14
C CYS A 68 -7.02 3.31 -1.87
N PHE A 69 -6.03 4.17 -1.64
CA PHE A 69 -5.27 4.20 -0.38
C PHE A 69 -6.18 4.59 0.80
N PHE A 70 -6.88 5.72 0.72
CA PHE A 70 -7.75 6.21 1.79
C PHE A 70 -8.82 5.19 2.19
N SER A 71 -9.54 4.63 1.23
CA SER A 71 -10.63 3.66 1.50
C SER A 71 -10.15 2.38 2.20
N LYS A 72 -8.90 1.98 1.98
CA LYS A 72 -8.31 0.77 2.58
C LYS A 72 -7.64 1.05 3.93
N SER A 73 -7.09 2.25 4.12
CA SER A 73 -6.41 2.65 5.36
C SER A 73 -7.39 3.12 6.44
N ALA A 74 -8.53 3.70 6.08
CA ALA A 74 -9.50 4.26 7.03
C ALA A 74 -10.44 3.24 7.70
N GLY A 75 -10.27 1.93 7.45
CA GLY A 75 -11.18 0.91 7.98
C GLY A 75 -12.64 1.06 7.52
N LEU A 76 -12.90 1.78 6.42
CA LEU A 76 -14.22 1.87 5.78
C LEU A 76 -14.50 0.61 4.95
N ARG A 77 -14.51 -0.55 5.64
CA ARG A 77 -15.12 -1.82 5.22
C ARG A 77 -15.15 -2.79 6.38
#